data_AF-M5PPB6-F1
#
_entry.id   AF-M5PPB6-F1
#
_cell.length_a   1.000
_cell.length_b   1.000
_cell.length_c   1.000
_cell.angle_alpha   90.00
_cell.angle_beta   90.00
_cell.angle_gamma   90.00
#
_symmetry.space_group_name_H-M   'P 1'
#
loop_
_entity.id
_entity.type
_entity.pdbx_description
1 polymer ?
#
loop_
_entity_poly.entity_id
_entity_poly.type
_entity_poly.pdbx_seq_one_letter_code
_entity_poly.pdbx_strand_id
1 'polypeptide(L)'
;MSELFENANQIWDYLRAQGYQGSYNKIKRAIESERLKSRRGGGFTRRMVDAYALANLRKAVDDSSVADAPSKADSAGKELILEDAATKLRDAVLRGCATSELLDMLRPLVDTTGVGELRQAFEAIKAQEAARTAALKRSRAEGALAPWRSVEEIMTAKAAVLRTDLRNLAHAVAGELVFLVAGDPAKVPELQAALQERFDDALHRYSAMREFEVLFTPEEVDADDASDAASE
;
A
#
# COMPACT_ATOMS: atom_id res chain seq x y z
N MET A 1 -16.58 -34.31 33.77
CA MET A 1 -17.77 -33.48 33.51
C MET A 1 -17.34 -32.28 32.69
N SER A 2 -17.89 -32.10 31.49
CA SER A 2 -17.51 -30.98 30.61
C SER A 2 -18.26 -29.73 31.05
N GLU A 3 -17.56 -28.79 31.71
CA GLU A 3 -18.11 -27.47 32.00
C GLU A 3 -18.41 -26.76 30.67
N LEU A 4 -19.69 -26.50 30.44
CA LEU A 4 -20.23 -25.81 29.28
C LEU A 4 -20.65 -24.40 29.72
N PHE A 5 -20.14 -23.39 29.03
CA PHE A 5 -20.53 -22.00 29.24
C PHE A 5 -21.55 -21.60 28.18
N GLU A 6 -22.73 -21.17 28.58
CA GLU A 6 -23.82 -20.79 27.68
C GLU A 6 -23.75 -19.33 27.26
N ASN A 7 -23.19 -18.46 28.11
CA ASN A 7 -23.20 -17.02 27.93
C ASN A 7 -21.81 -16.40 28.17
N ALA A 8 -21.55 -15.26 27.53
CA ALA A 8 -20.34 -14.46 27.69
C ALA A 8 -20.05 -14.08 29.15
N ASN A 9 -21.09 -13.89 29.98
CA ASN A 9 -20.92 -13.61 31.42
C ASN A 9 -20.23 -14.78 32.14
N GLN A 10 -20.68 -16.02 31.89
CA GLN A 10 -20.09 -17.20 32.52
C GLN A 10 -18.63 -17.40 32.11
N ILE A 11 -18.31 -17.08 30.85
CA ILE A 11 -16.94 -17.10 30.33
C ILE A 11 -16.09 -16.04 31.03
N TRP A 12 -16.62 -14.82 31.20
CA TRP A 12 -15.92 -13.72 31.87
C TRP A 12 -15.65 -14.03 33.34
N ASP A 13 -16.65 -14.51 34.08
CA ASP A 13 -16.51 -14.88 35.49
C ASP A 13 -15.47 -16.00 35.67
N TYR A 14 -15.51 -17.02 34.80
CA TYR A 14 -14.52 -18.09 34.79
C TYR A 14 -13.10 -17.56 34.54
N LEU A 15 -12.91 -16.72 33.52
CA LEU A 15 -11.60 -16.17 33.18
C LEU A 15 -11.06 -15.22 34.26
N ARG A 16 -11.94 -14.46 34.90
CA ARG A 16 -11.61 -13.62 36.04
C ARG A 16 -11.18 -14.45 37.24
N ALA A 17 -11.87 -15.54 37.54
CA ALA A 17 -11.51 -16.48 38.61
C ALA A 17 -10.15 -17.16 38.35
N GLN A 18 -9.80 -17.39 37.07
CA GLN A 18 -8.49 -17.91 36.66
C GLN A 18 -7.38 -16.83 36.59
N GLY A 19 -7.70 -15.59 36.96
CA GLY A 19 -6.75 -14.49 37.02
C GLY A 19 -6.38 -13.93 35.65
N TYR A 20 -7.19 -14.08 34.61
CA TYR A 20 -6.93 -13.41 33.32
C TYR A 20 -7.44 -11.96 33.32
N GLN A 21 -6.64 -11.07 32.75
CA GLN A 21 -6.99 -9.67 32.51
C GLN A 21 -7.81 -9.54 31.22
N GLY A 22 -9.11 -9.28 31.37
CA GLY A 22 -10.02 -9.05 30.26
C GLY A 22 -11.34 -8.43 30.72
N SER A 23 -11.90 -7.54 29.91
CA SER A 23 -13.23 -6.99 30.14
C SER A 23 -14.32 -7.86 29.50
N TYR A 24 -15.53 -7.81 30.06
CA TYR A 24 -16.71 -8.47 29.48
C TYR A 24 -16.90 -8.11 27.99
N ASN A 25 -16.79 -6.82 27.64
CA ASN A 25 -16.92 -6.36 26.25
C ASN A 25 -15.87 -6.95 25.31
N LYS A 26 -14.67 -7.26 25.80
CA LYS A 26 -13.62 -7.91 25.01
C LYS A 26 -14.02 -9.35 24.65
N ILE A 27 -14.65 -10.08 25.58
CA ILE A 27 -15.17 -11.44 25.35
C ILE A 27 -16.38 -11.39 24.43
N LYS A 28 -17.30 -10.44 24.63
CA LYS A 28 -18.46 -10.23 23.77
C LYS A 28 -18.05 -9.97 22.31
N ARG A 29 -17.09 -9.06 22.08
CA ARG A 29 -16.52 -8.81 20.74
C ARG A 29 -15.80 -10.03 20.16
N ALA A 30 -15.18 -10.87 20.99
CA ALA A 30 -14.54 -12.10 20.52
C ALA A 30 -15.54 -13.15 20.02
N ILE A 31 -16.74 -13.19 20.63
CA ILE A 31 -17.84 -14.03 20.16
C ILE A 31 -18.43 -13.46 18.86
N GLU A 32 -18.69 -12.16 18.81
CA GLU A 32 -19.22 -11.47 17.61
C GLU A 32 -18.26 -11.55 16.41
N SER A 33 -16.95 -11.48 16.65
CA SER A 33 -15.92 -11.59 15.61
C SER A 33 -15.50 -13.03 15.29
N GLU A 34 -16.27 -14.03 15.76
CA GLU A 34 -16.02 -15.47 15.60
C GLU A 34 -14.64 -15.98 16.07
N ARG A 35 -13.87 -15.15 16.79
CA ARG A 35 -12.60 -15.55 17.42
C ARG A 35 -12.81 -16.59 18.52
N LEU A 36 -13.97 -16.55 19.17
CA LEU A 36 -14.46 -17.59 20.05
C LEU A 36 -15.71 -18.20 19.42
N LYS A 37 -15.54 -19.33 18.73
CA LYS A 37 -16.60 -20.01 17.98
C LYS A 37 -17.46 -20.91 18.88
N SER A 38 -18.78 -20.80 18.80
CA SER A 38 -19.69 -21.68 19.55
C SER A 38 -19.77 -23.08 18.92
N ARG A 39 -20.16 -24.09 19.71
CA ARG A 39 -20.43 -25.44 19.18
C ARG A 39 -21.78 -25.51 18.45
N ARG A 40 -21.95 -26.55 17.63
CA ARG A 40 -23.26 -26.93 17.04
C ARG A 40 -24.18 -27.38 18.18
N GLY A 41 -25.08 -26.50 18.62
CA GLY A 41 -25.93 -26.69 19.81
C GLY A 41 -25.88 -25.55 20.83
N GLY A 42 -25.06 -24.52 20.58
CA GLY A 42 -24.90 -23.39 21.50
C GLY A 42 -23.84 -23.65 22.57
N GLY A 43 -23.33 -22.56 23.15
CA GLY A 43 -22.35 -22.59 24.23
C GLY A 43 -20.90 -22.86 23.80
N PHE A 44 -20.03 -22.79 24.81
CA PHE A 44 -18.57 -22.81 24.72
C PHE A 44 -18.00 -23.80 25.72
N THR A 45 -17.11 -24.68 25.28
CA THR A 45 -16.46 -25.62 26.20
C THR A 45 -15.30 -24.95 26.92
N ARG A 46 -15.04 -25.38 28.16
CA ARG A 46 -13.89 -24.91 28.94
C ARG A 46 -12.57 -24.92 28.19
N ARG A 47 -12.27 -26.03 27.51
CA ARG A 47 -11.04 -26.17 26.69
C ARG A 47 -10.90 -25.08 25.63
N MET A 48 -12.02 -24.64 25.05
CA MET A 48 -12.02 -23.62 24.02
C MET A 48 -11.83 -22.22 24.59
N VAL A 49 -12.44 -21.95 25.74
CA VAL A 49 -12.24 -20.71 26.50
C VAL A 49 -10.79 -20.59 26.98
N ASP A 50 -10.21 -21.68 27.50
CA ASP A 50 -8.81 -21.72 27.93
C ASP A 50 -7.86 -21.48 26.75
N ALA A 51 -8.10 -22.12 25.60
CA ALA A 51 -7.30 -21.91 24.39
C ALA A 51 -7.37 -20.45 23.90
N TYR A 52 -8.56 -19.85 23.92
CA TYR A 52 -8.72 -18.44 23.58
C TYR A 52 -7.98 -17.52 24.56
N ALA A 53 -8.08 -17.80 25.87
CA ALA A 53 -7.44 -17.00 26.91
C ALA A 53 -5.92 -17.00 26.80
N LEU A 54 -5.31 -18.18 26.57
CA LEU A 54 -3.87 -18.30 26.34
C LEU A 54 -3.39 -17.50 25.13
N ALA A 55 -4.19 -17.45 24.06
CA ALA A 55 -3.82 -16.74 22.83
C ALA A 55 -4.05 -15.23 22.89
N ASN A 56 -4.99 -14.73 23.70
CA ASN A 56 -5.49 -13.35 23.58
C ASN A 56 -5.54 -12.54 24.89
N LEU A 57 -5.35 -13.17 26.05
CA LEU A 57 -5.43 -12.54 27.37
C LEU A 57 -4.12 -12.72 28.14
N ARG A 58 -3.79 -11.73 28.98
CA ARG A 58 -2.64 -11.79 29.89
C ARG A 58 -3.13 -12.18 31.28
N LYS A 59 -2.35 -12.96 32.03
CA LYS A 59 -2.67 -13.24 33.45
C LYS A 59 -2.31 -12.03 34.32
N ALA A 60 -3.10 -11.79 35.36
CA ALA A 60 -3.03 -10.64 36.26
C ALA A 60 -1.97 -10.80 37.36
N VAL A 61 -1.48 -12.02 37.60
CA VAL A 61 -0.49 -12.31 38.64
C VAL A 61 0.75 -12.92 37.97
N ASP A 62 1.86 -12.20 38.11
CA ASP A 62 3.21 -12.67 37.83
C ASP A 62 3.78 -13.11 39.19
N ASP A 63 4.08 -14.39 39.35
CA ASP A 63 4.48 -15.01 40.64
C ASP A 63 6.00 -14.87 40.89
N SER A 64 6.64 -13.85 40.31
CA SER A 64 8.07 -13.59 40.49
C SER A 64 8.30 -12.49 41.54
N SER A 65 9.04 -12.83 42.60
CA SER A 65 9.32 -12.00 43.77
C SER A 65 10.30 -10.83 43.52
N VAL A 66 10.28 -10.22 42.33
CA VAL A 66 11.22 -9.16 41.90
C VAL A 66 10.53 -7.80 41.76
N ALA A 67 9.21 -7.71 41.94
CA ALA A 67 8.43 -6.51 41.59
C ALA A 67 8.20 -5.49 42.72
N ASP A 68 8.71 -5.69 43.94
CA ASP A 68 8.47 -4.77 45.06
C ASP A 68 9.54 -3.67 45.22
N ALA A 69 10.35 -3.44 44.18
CA ALA A 69 11.16 -2.23 44.05
C ALA A 69 10.38 -1.21 43.19
N PRO A 70 10.29 0.08 43.59
CA PRO A 70 9.69 1.09 42.73
C PRO A 70 10.46 1.11 41.40
N SER A 71 9.77 0.74 40.32
CA SER A 71 10.30 0.83 38.96
C SER A 71 10.71 2.27 38.71
N LYS A 72 12.03 2.53 38.70
CA LYS A 72 12.55 3.65 37.94
C LYS A 72 12.11 3.38 36.51
N ALA A 73 11.24 4.24 35.99
CA ALA A 73 10.81 4.18 34.61
C ALA A 73 12.04 4.34 33.72
N ASP A 74 12.60 3.21 33.28
CA ASP A 74 13.71 3.19 32.34
C ASP A 74 13.25 3.89 31.07
N SER A 75 14.00 4.91 30.69
CA SER A 75 13.78 5.78 29.52
C SER A 75 13.48 4.99 28.24
N ALA A 76 14.04 3.78 28.12
CA ALA A 76 13.85 2.87 26.99
C ALA A 76 12.39 2.40 26.80
N GLY A 77 11.63 2.21 27.88
CA GLY A 77 10.23 1.78 27.79
C GLY A 77 9.30 2.90 27.28
N LYS A 78 9.60 4.15 27.65
CA LYS A 78 8.85 5.33 27.16
C LYS A 78 9.12 5.59 25.68
N GLU A 79 10.37 5.41 25.26
CA GLU A 79 10.82 5.62 23.89
C GLU A 79 10.14 4.63 22.92
N LEU A 80 10.00 3.36 23.31
CA LEU A 80 9.30 2.34 22.51
C LEU A 80 7.80 2.65 22.34
N ILE A 81 7.15 3.15 23.39
CA ILE A 81 5.72 3.51 23.35
C ILE A 81 5.51 4.74 22.45
N LEU A 82 6.44 5.69 22.47
CA LEU A 82 6.42 6.88 21.62
C LEU A 82 6.66 6.54 20.14
N GLU A 83 7.60 5.63 19.84
CA GLU A 83 7.84 5.18 18.46
C GLU A 83 6.66 4.41 17.88
N ASP A 84 6.05 3.50 18.65
CA ASP A 84 4.87 2.76 18.20
C ASP A 84 3.65 3.68 17.99
N ALA A 85 3.49 4.69 18.87
CA ALA A 85 2.47 5.72 18.70
C ALA A 85 2.72 6.61 17.47
N ALA A 86 3.96 7.03 17.23
CA ALA A 86 4.34 7.82 16.06
C ALA A 86 4.13 7.05 14.75
N THR A 87 4.40 5.74 14.75
CA THR A 87 4.18 4.85 13.60
C THR A 87 2.70 4.71 13.30
N LYS A 88 1.86 4.51 14.32
CA LYS A 88 0.40 4.46 14.18
C LYS A 88 -0.20 5.79 13.71
N LEU A 89 0.37 6.91 14.15
CA LEU A 89 0.00 8.26 13.71
C LEU A 89 0.31 8.48 12.23
N ARG A 90 1.53 8.16 11.77
CA ARG A 90 1.89 8.23 10.34
C ARG A 90 0.96 7.39 9.49
N ASP A 91 0.65 6.17 9.93
CA ASP A 91 -0.18 5.22 9.20
C ASP A 91 -1.66 5.66 9.14
N ALA A 92 -2.15 6.40 10.14
CA ALA A 92 -3.49 6.99 10.14
C ALA A 92 -3.57 8.26 9.25
N VAL A 93 -2.51 9.07 9.20
CA VAL A 93 -2.42 10.24 8.30
C VAL A 93 -2.34 9.80 6.83
N LEU A 94 -1.54 8.77 6.53
CA LEU A 94 -1.45 8.19 5.18
C LEU A 94 -2.79 7.61 4.69
N ARG A 95 -3.64 7.14 5.61
CA ARG A 95 -4.98 6.62 5.31
C ARG A 95 -6.07 7.68 5.20
N GLY A 96 -5.78 8.94 5.52
CA GLY A 96 -6.79 10.01 5.47
C GLY A 96 -7.90 9.89 6.51
N CYS A 97 -7.60 9.29 7.68
CA CYS A 97 -8.58 9.10 8.74
C CYS A 97 -9.13 10.42 9.30
N ALA A 98 -10.41 10.41 9.67
CA ALA A 98 -11.08 11.57 10.27
C ALA A 98 -10.46 11.91 11.64
N THR A 99 -10.47 13.19 12.00
CA THR A 99 -9.83 13.73 13.22
C THR A 99 -10.34 13.09 14.51
N SER A 100 -11.56 12.53 14.52
CA SER A 100 -12.15 11.83 15.67
C SER A 100 -11.52 10.46 15.95
N GLU A 101 -11.14 9.70 14.90
CA GLU A 101 -10.53 8.37 15.06
C GLU A 101 -9.08 8.47 15.55
N LEU A 102 -8.36 9.49 15.09
CA LEU A 102 -7.04 9.86 15.58
C LEU A 102 -7.07 10.24 17.07
N LEU A 103 -8.12 10.93 17.51
CA LEU A 103 -8.32 11.35 18.89
C LEU A 103 -8.58 10.17 19.83
N ASP A 104 -9.39 9.18 19.41
CA ASP A 104 -9.63 7.97 20.21
C ASP A 104 -8.41 7.04 20.26
N MET A 105 -7.58 7.02 19.21
CA MET A 105 -6.30 6.30 19.21
C MET A 105 -5.24 6.95 20.11
N LEU A 106 -5.24 8.28 20.21
CA LEU A 106 -4.27 9.05 21.01
C LEU A 106 -4.69 9.23 22.46
N ARG A 107 -5.95 8.94 22.81
CA ARG A 107 -6.51 9.02 24.15
C ARG A 107 -5.68 8.32 25.24
N PRO A 108 -5.09 7.12 25.02
CA PRO A 108 -4.22 6.48 26.02
C PRO A 108 -2.89 7.21 26.23
N LEU A 109 -2.42 7.99 25.24
CA LEU A 109 -1.21 8.81 25.31
C LEU A 109 -1.50 10.11 26.09
N VAL A 110 -2.68 10.69 25.92
CA VAL A 110 -3.12 11.91 26.63
C VAL A 110 -3.09 11.74 28.14
N ASP A 111 -3.42 10.54 28.63
CA ASP A 111 -3.44 10.24 30.07
C ASP A 111 -2.04 10.12 30.70
N THR A 112 -0.97 9.98 29.90
CA THR A 112 0.40 9.71 30.40
C THR A 112 1.42 10.82 30.16
N THR A 113 1.22 11.68 29.15
CA THR A 113 2.23 12.68 28.72
C THR A 113 1.78 14.15 28.80
N GLY A 114 0.55 14.41 29.22
CA GLY A 114 0.04 15.79 29.34
C GLY A 114 -0.29 16.42 27.97
N VAL A 115 -1.42 17.12 27.91
CA VAL A 115 -2.01 17.64 26.66
C VAL A 115 -1.09 18.63 25.92
N GLY A 116 -0.20 19.32 26.63
CA GLY A 116 0.73 20.30 26.06
C GLY A 116 1.81 19.70 25.17
N GLU A 117 2.42 18.59 25.59
CA GLU A 117 3.51 17.94 24.86
C GLU A 117 3.00 17.27 23.57
N LEU A 118 1.81 16.67 23.63
CA LEU A 118 1.15 16.09 22.45
C LEU A 118 0.76 17.14 21.42
N ARG A 119 0.33 18.33 21.86
CA ARG A 119 0.03 19.45 20.95
C ARG A 119 1.29 19.95 20.24
N GLN A 120 2.40 20.07 20.97
CA GLN A 120 3.69 20.46 20.38
C GLN A 120 4.20 19.40 19.38
N ALA A 121 4.11 18.11 19.72
CA ALA A 121 4.49 17.03 18.82
C ALA A 121 3.62 17.00 17.54
N PHE A 122 2.31 17.21 17.68
CA PHE A 122 1.41 17.28 16.54
C PHE A 122 1.68 18.49 15.63
N GLU A 123 1.90 19.66 16.22
CA GLU A 123 2.28 20.87 15.46
C GLU A 123 3.63 20.68 14.75
N ALA A 124 4.59 20.00 15.38
CA ALA A 124 5.87 19.65 14.76
C ALA A 124 5.71 18.69 13.57
N ILE A 125 4.90 17.64 13.71
CA ILE A 125 4.62 16.70 12.60
C ILE A 125 3.94 17.43 11.44
N LYS A 126 2.93 18.24 11.73
CA LYS A 126 2.23 19.05 10.72
C LYS A 126 3.17 20.03 10.01
N ALA A 127 4.08 20.66 10.75
CA ALA A 127 5.10 21.55 10.19
C ALA A 127 6.09 20.78 9.29
N GLN A 128 6.48 19.57 9.68
CA GLN A 128 7.37 18.71 8.89
C GLN A 128 6.72 18.27 7.57
N GLU A 129 5.44 17.90 7.59
CA GLU A 129 4.69 17.56 6.38
C GLU A 129 4.47 18.77 5.47
N ALA A 130 4.17 19.94 6.04
CA ALA A 130 4.09 21.19 5.29
C ALA A 130 5.44 21.56 4.64
N ALA A 131 6.55 21.37 5.35
CA ALA A 131 7.89 21.59 4.81
C ALA A 131 8.21 20.61 3.67
N ARG A 132 7.83 19.33 3.81
CA ARG A 132 8.05 18.32 2.77
C ARG A 132 7.25 18.63 1.50
N THR A 133 6.00 19.02 1.63
CA THR A 133 5.16 19.40 0.48
C THR A 133 5.64 20.69 -0.17
N ALA A 134 6.10 21.67 0.61
CA ALA A 134 6.72 22.90 0.09
C ALA A 134 8.03 22.62 -0.66
N ALA A 135 8.87 21.71 -0.14
CA ALA A 135 10.09 21.27 -0.80
C ALA A 135 9.78 20.59 -2.14
N LEU A 136 8.81 19.68 -2.19
CA LEU A 136 8.39 19.05 -3.45
C LEU A 136 7.85 20.06 -4.47
N LYS A 137 7.05 21.03 -4.02
CA LYS A 137 6.56 22.11 -4.90
C LYS A 137 7.70 22.96 -5.44
N ARG A 138 8.69 23.29 -4.60
CA ARG A 138 9.89 24.02 -5.01
C ARG A 138 10.71 23.21 -6.02
N SER A 139 11.01 21.95 -5.74
CA SER A 139 11.73 21.07 -6.66
C SER A 139 10.98 20.82 -7.97
N ARG A 140 9.63 20.86 -7.97
CA ARG A 140 8.81 20.83 -9.20
C ARG A 140 8.94 22.13 -10.00
N ALA A 141 8.91 23.29 -9.34
CA ALA A 141 9.07 24.59 -9.98
C ALA A 141 10.51 24.79 -10.53
N GLU A 142 11.49 24.21 -9.85
CA GLU A 142 12.91 24.21 -10.26
C GLU A 142 13.22 23.18 -11.34
N GLY A 143 12.25 22.36 -11.78
CA GLY A 143 12.44 21.34 -12.82
C GLY A 143 13.30 20.15 -12.40
N ALA A 144 13.64 20.03 -11.11
CA ALA A 144 14.52 18.98 -10.59
C ALA A 144 13.83 17.61 -10.47
N LEU A 145 12.49 17.55 -10.40
CA LEU A 145 11.75 16.30 -10.19
C LEU A 145 11.72 15.37 -11.43
N ALA A 146 11.90 15.93 -12.62
CA ALA A 146 12.07 15.18 -13.85
C ALA A 146 12.80 16.10 -14.84
N PRO A 147 14.12 15.96 -15.03
CA PRO A 147 14.82 16.77 -16.01
C PRO A 147 14.22 16.49 -17.38
N TRP A 148 13.71 17.53 -18.03
CA TRP A 148 13.00 17.43 -19.30
C TRP A 148 13.78 16.63 -20.36
N ARG A 149 15.10 16.78 -20.39
CA ARG A 149 16.01 16.00 -21.25
C ARG A 149 15.87 14.49 -21.09
N SER A 150 15.73 13.98 -19.86
CA SER A 150 15.56 12.54 -19.62
C SER A 150 14.20 12.04 -20.15
N VAL A 151 13.16 12.88 -20.08
CA VAL A 151 11.86 12.56 -20.68
C VAL A 151 11.95 12.55 -22.20
N GLU A 152 12.63 13.53 -22.81
CA GLU A 152 12.86 13.60 -24.26
C GLU A 152 13.66 12.39 -24.77
N GLU A 153 14.71 11.98 -24.07
CA GLU A 153 15.48 10.77 -24.40
C GLU A 153 14.60 9.52 -24.38
N ILE A 154 13.79 9.35 -23.34
CA ILE A 154 12.86 8.20 -23.23
C ILE A 154 11.81 8.25 -24.34
N MET A 155 11.24 9.43 -24.65
CA MET A 155 10.23 9.58 -25.70
C MET A 155 10.82 9.31 -27.08
N THR A 156 12.04 9.79 -27.34
CA THR A 156 12.77 9.58 -28.60
C THR A 156 13.05 8.09 -28.80
N ALA A 157 13.55 7.42 -27.77
CA ALA A 157 13.77 5.98 -27.78
C ALA A 157 12.48 5.20 -28.05
N LYS A 158 11.39 5.54 -27.35
CA LYS A 158 10.09 4.91 -27.58
C LYS A 158 9.56 5.16 -29.00
N ALA A 159 9.74 6.36 -29.52
CA ALA A 159 9.35 6.70 -30.89
C ALA A 159 10.15 5.89 -31.93
N ALA A 160 11.43 5.64 -31.70
CA ALA A 160 12.26 4.80 -32.55
C ALA A 160 11.77 3.34 -32.58
N VAL A 161 11.39 2.79 -31.42
CA VAL A 161 10.79 1.44 -31.31
C VAL A 161 9.46 1.39 -32.07
N LEU A 162 8.56 2.37 -31.84
CA LEU A 162 7.27 2.43 -32.54
C LEU A 162 7.46 2.53 -34.07
N ARG A 163 8.39 3.36 -34.53
CA ARG A 163 8.69 3.50 -35.97
C ARG A 163 9.13 2.16 -36.56
N THR A 164 9.98 1.42 -35.84
CA THR A 164 10.46 0.10 -36.26
C THR A 164 9.31 -0.91 -36.30
N ASP A 165 8.46 -0.92 -35.27
CA ASP A 165 7.29 -1.81 -35.19
C ASP A 165 6.29 -1.53 -36.32
N LEU A 166 5.99 -0.25 -36.62
CA LEU A 166 5.08 0.12 -37.70
C LEU A 166 5.64 -0.29 -39.07
N ARG A 167 6.95 -0.16 -39.29
CA ARG A 167 7.61 -0.60 -40.53
C ARG A 167 7.53 -2.11 -40.69
N ASN A 168 7.77 -2.84 -39.61
CA ASN A 168 7.70 -4.31 -39.61
C ASN A 168 6.27 -4.81 -39.72
N LEU A 169 5.28 -4.09 -39.18
CA LEU A 169 3.87 -4.45 -39.26
C LEU A 169 3.39 -4.58 -40.70
N ALA A 170 3.74 -3.62 -41.56
CA ALA A 170 3.36 -3.65 -42.97
C ALA A 170 3.88 -4.91 -43.67
N HIS A 171 5.13 -5.32 -43.40
CA HIS A 171 5.72 -6.50 -43.99
C HIS A 171 5.18 -7.81 -43.39
N ALA A 172 4.98 -7.85 -42.07
CA ALA A 172 4.51 -9.05 -41.37
C ALA A 172 3.07 -9.40 -41.74
N VAL A 173 2.22 -8.38 -41.93
CA VAL A 173 0.77 -8.57 -42.10
C VAL A 173 0.37 -8.61 -43.58
N ALA A 174 1.20 -8.12 -44.51
CA ALA A 174 0.90 -8.07 -45.93
C ALA A 174 0.36 -9.39 -46.51
N GLY A 175 0.97 -10.54 -46.18
CA GLY A 175 0.52 -11.84 -46.69
C GLY A 175 -0.87 -12.25 -46.17
N GLU A 176 -1.14 -12.00 -44.89
CA GLU A 176 -2.44 -12.26 -44.26
C GLU A 176 -3.54 -11.40 -44.89
N LEU A 177 -3.26 -10.12 -45.15
CA LEU A 177 -4.23 -9.20 -45.77
C LEU A 177 -4.54 -9.57 -47.21
N VAL A 178 -3.52 -9.96 -47.98
CA VAL A 178 -3.70 -10.43 -49.37
C VAL A 178 -4.60 -11.66 -49.40
N PHE A 179 -4.41 -12.60 -48.47
CA PHE A 179 -5.25 -13.79 -48.35
C PHE A 179 -6.67 -13.46 -47.88
N LEU A 180 -6.80 -12.57 -46.89
CA LEU A 180 -8.08 -12.14 -46.32
C LEU A 180 -8.97 -11.51 -47.41
N VAL A 181 -8.43 -10.55 -48.15
CA VAL A 181 -9.19 -9.80 -49.15
C VAL A 181 -9.36 -10.62 -50.44
N ALA A 182 -8.36 -11.39 -50.85
CA ALA A 182 -8.37 -12.15 -52.11
C ALA A 182 -8.80 -11.33 -53.34
N GLY A 183 -8.60 -10.01 -53.31
CA GLY A 183 -9.05 -9.07 -54.35
C GLY A 183 -10.55 -8.70 -54.32
N ASP A 184 -11.30 -9.17 -53.32
CA ASP A 184 -12.74 -8.90 -53.19
C ASP A 184 -13.01 -7.55 -52.48
N PRO A 185 -13.63 -6.56 -53.16
CA PRO A 185 -13.95 -5.28 -52.55
C PRO A 185 -15.01 -5.37 -51.43
N ALA A 186 -15.81 -6.45 -51.36
CA ALA A 186 -16.79 -6.62 -50.28
C ALA A 186 -16.12 -6.85 -48.91
N LYS A 187 -14.84 -7.27 -48.90
CA LYS A 187 -14.07 -7.58 -47.68
C LYS A 187 -13.27 -6.40 -47.13
N VAL A 188 -13.38 -5.22 -47.73
CA VAL A 188 -12.71 -4.01 -47.25
C VAL A 188 -13.00 -3.70 -45.77
N PRO A 189 -14.23 -3.87 -45.25
CA PRO A 189 -14.49 -3.67 -43.81
C PRO A 189 -13.72 -4.65 -42.91
N GLU A 190 -13.58 -5.91 -43.32
CA GLU A 190 -12.83 -6.94 -42.58
C GLU A 190 -11.33 -6.63 -42.58
N LEU A 191 -10.80 -6.18 -43.72
CA LEU A 191 -9.43 -5.68 -43.84
C LEU A 191 -9.17 -4.50 -42.90
N GLN A 192 -10.09 -3.53 -42.87
CA GLN A 192 -9.99 -2.35 -42.02
C GLN A 192 -9.98 -2.74 -40.54
N ALA A 193 -10.87 -3.64 -40.12
CA ALA A 193 -10.93 -4.12 -38.74
C ALA A 193 -9.63 -4.84 -38.34
N ALA A 194 -9.12 -5.73 -39.21
CA ALA A 194 -7.86 -6.43 -38.96
C ALA A 194 -6.67 -5.47 -38.86
N LEU A 195 -6.59 -4.45 -39.72
CA LEU A 195 -5.54 -3.43 -39.63
C LEU A 195 -5.64 -2.62 -38.33
N GLN A 196 -6.85 -2.19 -37.95
CA GLN A 196 -7.08 -1.45 -36.71
C GLN A 196 -6.63 -2.23 -35.47
N GLU A 197 -7.00 -3.50 -35.36
CA GLU A 197 -6.56 -4.39 -34.27
C GLU A 197 -5.03 -4.45 -34.18
N ARG A 198 -4.36 -4.59 -35.32
CA ARG A 198 -2.89 -4.64 -35.38
C ARG A 198 -2.22 -3.32 -35.01
N PHE A 199 -2.82 -2.19 -35.37
CA PHE A 199 -2.36 -0.87 -34.94
C PHE A 199 -2.54 -0.69 -33.43
N ASP A 200 -3.69 -1.10 -32.90
CA ASP A 200 -3.98 -1.01 -31.47
C ASP A 200 -2.99 -1.87 -30.66
N ASP A 201 -2.64 -3.07 -31.14
CA ASP A 201 -1.61 -3.91 -30.52
C ASP A 201 -0.23 -3.25 -30.52
N ALA A 202 0.15 -2.57 -31.62
CA ALA A 202 1.41 -1.83 -31.69
C ALA A 202 1.42 -0.63 -30.73
N LEU A 203 0.32 0.13 -30.66
CA LEU A 203 0.17 1.26 -29.75
C LEU A 203 0.11 0.81 -28.28
N HIS A 204 -0.54 -0.31 -28.00
CA HIS A 204 -0.58 -0.89 -26.65
C HIS A 204 0.83 -1.25 -26.18
N ARG A 205 1.63 -1.90 -27.03
CA ARG A 205 3.05 -2.20 -26.74
C ARG A 205 3.89 -0.94 -26.50
N TYR A 206 3.66 0.12 -27.26
CA TYR A 206 4.31 1.43 -27.04
C TYR A 206 3.92 2.07 -25.69
N SER A 207 2.63 1.97 -25.32
CA SER A 207 2.09 2.56 -24.10
C SER A 207 2.47 1.82 -22.82
N ALA A 208 2.87 0.54 -22.94
CA ALA A 208 3.20 -0.28 -21.79
C ALA A 208 4.43 0.27 -21.01
N MET A 209 4.38 0.16 -19.68
CA MET A 209 5.50 0.46 -18.79
C MET A 209 6.50 -0.69 -18.85
N ARG A 210 7.29 -0.76 -19.92
CA ARG A 210 8.44 -1.67 -20.03
C ARG A 210 9.74 -0.87 -19.93
N GLU A 211 10.75 -1.48 -19.33
CA GLU A 211 12.12 -0.99 -19.38
C GLU A 211 12.66 -1.27 -20.79
N PHE A 212 13.07 -0.22 -21.49
CA PHE A 212 13.71 -0.35 -22.80
C PHE A 212 15.20 -0.06 -22.59
N GLU A 213 16.04 -1.08 -22.76
CA GLU A 213 17.48 -0.85 -22.86
C GLU A 213 17.79 -0.33 -24.26
N VAL A 214 18.08 0.97 -24.33
CA VAL A 214 18.51 1.61 -25.57
C VAL A 214 20.01 1.48 -25.65
N LEU A 215 20.49 0.56 -26.47
CA LEU A 215 21.90 0.49 -26.84
C LEU A 215 22.15 1.57 -27.89
N PHE A 216 22.65 2.72 -27.47
CA PHE A 216 23.13 3.74 -28.41
C PHE A 216 24.47 3.27 -29.00
N THR A 217 24.45 2.76 -30.24
CA THR A 217 25.68 2.63 -31.03
C THR A 217 26.03 4.01 -31.60
N PRO A 218 27.24 4.53 -31.37
CA PRO A 218 27.62 5.91 -31.73
C PRO A 218 27.75 6.18 -33.24
N GLU A 219 27.28 5.28 -34.11
CA GLU A 219 27.51 5.34 -35.56
C GLU A 219 26.36 5.96 -36.37
N GLU A 220 25.21 6.29 -35.77
CA GLU A 220 24.02 6.77 -36.51
C GLU A 220 23.59 8.22 -36.24
N VAL A 221 24.43 9.04 -35.59
CA VAL A 221 24.07 10.46 -35.29
C VAL A 221 24.43 11.43 -36.41
N ASP A 222 25.24 11.03 -37.40
CA ASP A 222 25.82 11.97 -38.38
C ASP A 222 25.18 11.96 -39.79
N ALA A 223 24.11 11.19 -40.04
CA ALA A 223 23.60 10.99 -41.40
C ALA A 223 22.42 11.91 -41.82
N ASP A 224 21.61 12.42 -40.88
CA ASP A 224 20.36 13.13 -41.23
C ASP A 224 20.43 14.67 -41.11
N ASP A 225 21.42 15.24 -40.40
CA ASP A 225 21.55 16.70 -40.20
C ASP A 225 22.26 17.45 -41.34
N ALA A 226 22.74 16.75 -42.37
CA ALA A 226 23.48 17.37 -43.48
C ALA A 226 22.60 17.78 -44.69
N SER A 227 21.30 17.49 -44.69
CA SER A 227 20.45 17.68 -45.89
C SER A 227 19.67 19.00 -45.96
N ASP A 228 19.64 19.82 -44.90
CA ASP A 228 18.81 21.04 -44.84
C ASP A 228 19.63 22.36 -44.89
N ALA A 229 20.95 22.28 -45.06
CA ALA A 229 21.85 23.44 -45.10
C ALA A 229 22.33 23.85 -46.50
N ALA A 230 21.82 23.23 -47.57
CA ALA A 230 22.29 23.44 -48.95
C ALA A 230 21.24 24.02 -49.91
N SER A 231 20.24 24.76 -49.40
CA SER A 231 19.23 25.43 -50.23
C SER A 231 18.86 26.82 -49.69
N GLU A 232 19.85 27.71 -49.64
CA GLU A 232 19.66 29.17 -49.70
C GLU A 232 20.66 29.80 -50.67
#